data_AF-A0A1D8UTE2-F1
#
_entry.id   AF-A0A1D8UTE2-F1
#
_cell.length_a   1.000
_cell.length_b   1.000
_cell.length_c   1.000
_cell.angle_alpha   90.00
_cell.angle_beta   90.00
_cell.angle_gamma   90.00
#
_symmetry.space_group_name_H-M   'P 1'
#
loop_
_entity.id
_entity.type
_entity.pdbx_description
1 polymer ?
#
loop_
_entity_poly.entity_id
_entity_poly.type
_entity_poly.pdbx_seq_one_letter_code
_entity_poly.pdbx_strand_id
1 'polypeptide(L)' 'MAQNYYWSPSKVSFYPVSMASAYKSAGTLPADIQLVDDSVFQQFGASPAPPGQTRGKDASNLPGWVDAPALAAG' A
#
# COMPACT_ATOMS: atom_id res chain seq x y z
N MET A 1 -15.39 -2.37 9.68
CA MET A 1 -14.14 -2.16 10.44
C MET A 1 -13.76 -0.68 10.30
N ALA A 2 -12.79 -0.15 11.04
CA ALA A 2 -12.36 1.23 10.82
C ALA A 2 -11.61 1.35 9.48
N GLN A 3 -11.73 2.50 8.80
CA GLN A 3 -11.10 2.75 7.49
C GLN A 3 -10.33 4.08 7.53
N ASN A 4 -9.09 4.02 8.02
CA ASN A 4 -8.23 5.19 8.23
C ASN A 4 -7.10 5.31 7.20
N TYR A 5 -7.05 4.42 6.20
CA TYR A 5 -5.98 4.40 5.21
C TYR A 5 -6.52 4.29 3.79
N TYR A 6 -5.89 5.05 2.90
CA TYR A 6 -5.95 4.85 1.47
C TYR A 6 -4.80 3.96 1.00
N TRP A 7 -5.05 3.18 -0.05
CA TRP A 7 -4.06 2.41 -0.78
C TRP A 7 -3.95 2.92 -2.22
N SER A 8 -2.73 3.09 -2.73
CA SER A 8 -2.49 3.34 -4.16
C SER A 8 -1.82 2.10 -4.77
N PRO A 9 -2.49 1.40 -5.70
CA PRO A 9 -1.93 0.26 -6.40
C PRO A 9 -0.73 0.63 -7.30
N SER A 10 -0.76 1.81 -7.93
CA SER A 10 0.36 2.26 -8.78
C SER A 10 1.61 2.65 -7.99
N LYS A 11 1.45 3.10 -6.74
CA LYS A 11 2.57 3.45 -5.85
C LYS A 11 2.92 2.35 -4.86
N VAL A 12 2.13 1.28 -4.80
CA VAL A 12 2.30 0.17 -3.85
C VAL A 12 2.45 0.71 -2.41
N SER A 13 1.63 1.70 -2.07
CA SER A 13 1.81 2.54 -0.87
C SER A 13 0.49 2.90 -0.20
N PHE A 14 0.55 3.03 1.13
CA PHE A 14 -0.57 3.47 1.96
C PHE A 14 -0.44 4.95 2.34
N TYR A 15 -1.58 5.62 2.49
CA TYR A 15 -1.68 7.03 2.87
C TYR A 15 -2.74 7.18 3.96
N PRO A 16 -2.40 7.73 5.15
CA PRO A 16 -3.38 7.99 6.19
C PRO A 16 -4.46 8.98 5.72
N VAL A 17 -5.73 8.66 5.98
CA VAL A 17 -6.88 9.54 5.67
C VAL A 17 -6.73 10.89 6.36
N SER A 18 -6.24 10.91 7.60
CA SER A 18 -5.98 12.13 8.36
C SER A 18 -4.98 13.08 7.69
N MET A 19 -4.09 12.57 6.82
CA MET A 19 -3.09 13.35 6.10
C MET A 19 -3.47 13.61 4.63
N ALA A 20 -4.62 13.12 4.16
CA ALA A 20 -4.99 13.21 2.75
C ALA A 20 -5.04 14.65 2.23
N SER A 21 -5.54 15.61 3.02
CA SER A 21 -5.56 17.03 2.63
C SER A 21 -4.16 17.62 2.44
N ALA A 22 -3.19 17.21 3.26
CA ALA A 22 -1.81 17.65 3.12
C ALA A 22 -1.19 17.09 1.84
N TYR A 23 -1.37 15.80 1.55
CA TYR A 23 -0.88 15.18 0.32
C TYR A 23 -1.54 15.76 -0.94
N LYS A 24 -2.84 16.10 -0.88
CA LYS A 24 -3.53 16.80 -1.99
C LYS A 24 -2.93 18.18 -2.23
N SER A 25 -2.72 18.95 -1.17
CA SER A 25 -2.16 20.31 -1.27
C SER A 25 -0.72 20.29 -1.80
N ALA A 26 0.05 19.25 -1.47
CA ALA A 26 1.40 19.04 -2.00
C ALA A 26 1.44 18.42 -3.41
N GLY A 27 0.29 18.03 -3.97
CA GLY A 27 0.23 17.34 -5.27
C GLY A 27 0.82 15.92 -5.25
N THR A 28 0.98 15.31 -4.08
CA THR A 28 1.60 13.99 -3.92
C THR A 28 0.61 12.86 -3.69
N LEU A 29 -0.67 13.16 -3.47
CA LEU A 29 -1.70 12.12 -3.32
C LEU A 29 -2.01 11.49 -4.70
N PRO A 30 -1.84 10.18 -4.88
CA PRO A 30 -2.16 9.52 -6.15
C PRO A 30 -3.65 9.60 -6.48
N ALA A 31 -3.98 9.61 -7.78
CA ALA A 31 -5.37 9.64 -8.23
C ALA A 31 -6.08 8.27 -8.11
N ASP A 32 -5.30 7.19 -8.04
CA ASP A 32 -5.79 5.81 -7.98
C ASP A 32 -5.95 5.29 -6.54
N ILE A 33 -6.11 6.20 -5.57
CA ILE A 33 -6.31 5.81 -4.18
C ILE A 33 -7.66 5.13 -3.95
N GLN A 34 -7.65 4.05 -3.18
CA GLN A 34 -8.84 3.35 -2.71
C GLN A 34 -8.85 3.26 -1.18
N LEU A 35 -10.00 3.47 -0.56
CA LEU A 35 -10.15 3.31 0.89
C LEU A 35 -10.12 1.82 1.25
N VAL A 36 -9.39 1.47 2.30
CA VAL A 36 -9.29 0.08 2.78
C VAL A 36 -9.52 0.02 4.29
N ASP A 37 -9.89 -1.16 4.77
CA ASP A 37 -9.99 -1.45 6.20
C ASP A 37 -8.63 -1.34 6.90
N ASP A 38 -8.64 -0.89 8.15
CA ASP A 38 -7.43 -0.81 8.98
C ASP A 38 -6.74 -2.16 9.12
N SER A 39 -7.48 -3.27 9.12
CA SER A 39 -6.90 -4.62 9.14
C SER A 39 -6.01 -4.90 7.93
N VAL A 40 -6.37 -4.37 6.76
CA VAL A 40 -5.55 -4.47 5.54
C VAL A 40 -4.25 -3.68 5.71
N PHE A 41 -4.32 -2.48 6.27
CA PHE A 41 -3.12 -1.71 6.59
C PHE A 41 -2.27 -2.40 7.67
N GLN A 42 -2.88 -2.97 8.71
CA GLN A 42 -2.13 -3.69 9.74
C GLN A 42 -1.35 -4.86 9.13
N GLN A 43 -1.99 -5.62 8.24
CA GLN A 43 -1.39 -6.79 7.61
C GLN A 43 -0.30 -6.45 6.59
N PHE A 44 -0.49 -5.44 5.74
CA PHE A 44 0.40 -5.18 4.60
C PHE A 44 1.19 -3.86 4.71
N GLY A 45 0.78 -2.95 5.59
CA GLY A 45 1.38 -1.63 5.78
C GLY A 45 2.27 -1.53 7.01
N ALA A 46 1.78 -2.03 8.15
CA ALA A 46 2.46 -1.97 9.44
C ALA A 46 3.29 -3.22 9.75
N SER A 47 2.86 -4.38 9.26
CA SER A 47 3.58 -5.64 9.47
C SER A 47 4.73 -5.80 8.47
N PRO A 48 5.85 -6.42 8.88
CA PRO A 48 6.94 -6.73 7.97
C PRO A 48 6.50 -7.77 6.93
N ALA A 49 7.09 -7.67 5.73
CA ALA A 49 6.87 -8.66 4.69
C ALA A 49 7.43 -10.03 5.12
N PRO A 50 6.78 -11.15 4.76
CA PRO A 50 7.35 -12.49 4.93
C PRO A 50 8.68 -12.64 4.19
N PRO A 51 9.56 -13.56 4.61
CA PRO A 51 10.82 -13.83 3.92
C PRO A 51 10.61 -14.13 2.44
N GLY A 52 11.40 -13.49 1.57
CA GLY A 52 11.34 -13.67 0.12
C GLY A 52 10.18 -12.94 -0.58
N GLN A 53 9.34 -12.22 0.15
CA GLN A 53 8.22 -11.45 -0.41
C GLN A 53 8.39 -9.95 -0.18
N THR A 54 7.70 -9.17 -1.00
CA THR A 54 7.56 -7.72 -0.83
C THR A 54 6.10 -7.33 -0.93
N ARG A 55 5.75 -6.14 -0.44
CA ARG A 55 4.42 -5.58 -0.68
C ARG A 55 4.25 -5.35 -2.18
N GLY A 56 3.13 -5.81 -2.71
CA GLY A 56 2.70 -5.62 -4.08
C GLY A 56 1.19 -5.41 -4.13
N LYS A 57 0.60 -5.71 -5.29
CA LYS A 57 -0.85 -5.71 -5.49
C LYS A 57 -1.29 -7.00 -6.17
N ASP A 58 -2.51 -7.43 -5.86
CA ASP A 58 -3.14 -8.57 -6.53
C ASP A 58 -3.84 -8.16 -7.84
N ALA A 59 -4.52 -9.12 -8.48
CA ALA A 59 -5.29 -8.90 -9.72
C ALA A 59 -6.47 -7.94 -9.53
N SER A 60 -6.94 -7.74 -8.31
CA SER A 60 -7.99 -6.79 -7.92
C SER A 60 -7.43 -5.44 -7.50
N ASN A 61 -6.12 -5.20 -7.69
CA ASN A 61 -5.39 -4.02 -7.24
C ASN A 61 -5.40 -3.81 -5.71
N LEU A 62 -5.78 -4.81 -4.91
CA LEU A 62 -5.66 -4.76 -3.46
C LEU A 62 -4.22 -5.07 -3.02
N PRO A 63 -3.77 -4.56 -1.87
CA PRO A 63 -2.44 -4.87 -1.36
C PRO A 63 -2.31 -6.36 -1.05
N GLY A 64 -1.15 -6.91 -1.40
CA GLY A 64 -0.81 -8.31 -1.15
C GLY A 64 0.70 -8.50 -1.00
N TRP A 65 1.10 -9.67 -0.51
CA TRP A 65 2.49 -10.10 -0.59
C TRP A 65 2.73 -10.75 -1.94
N VAL A 66 3.77 -10.31 -2.63
CA VAL A 66 4.22 -10.86 -3.92
C VAL A 66 5.65 -11.31 -3.79
N ASP A 67 6.07 -12.26 -4.61
CA ASP A 67 7.44 -12.71 -4.66
C ASP A 67 8.37 -11.52 -4.96
N ALA A 68 9.38 -11.34 -4.11
CA ALA A 68 10.40 -10.33 -4.37
C ALA A 68 11.15 -10.72 -5.65
N PRO A 69 11.46 -9.76 -6.54
CA PRO A 69 12.28 -10.07 -7.70
C PRO A 69 13.58 -10.70 -7.21
N ALA A 70 13.98 -11.81 -7.83
CA ALA A 70 15.28 -12.41 -7.55
C ALA A 70 16.34 -11.32 -7.77
N LEU A 71 17.10 -11.01 -6.72
CA LEU A 71 18.29 -10.18 -6.85
C LEU A 71 19.21 -10.93 -7.83
N ALA A 72 19.22 -10.51 -9.09
CA ALA A 72 20.20 -11.01 -10.04
C ALA A 72 21.57 -10.62 -9.51
N ALA A 73 22.28 -11.57 -8.92
CA ALA A 73 23.68 -11.42 -8.59
C ALA A 73 24.42 -11.22 -9.92
N GLY A 74 24.89 -9.98 -10.14
CA GLY A 74 25.85 -9.68 -11.20
C GLY A 74 27.25 -10.15 -10.83
#